data_AF-A0A7C1EUH7-F1
#
_entry.id   AF-A0A7C1EUH7-F1
#
_cell.length_a   1.000
_cell.length_b   1.000
_cell.length_c   1.000
_cell.angle_alpha   90.00
_cell.angle_beta   90.00
_cell.angle_gamma   90.00
#
_symmetry.space_group_name_H-M   'P 1'
#
loop_
_entity.id
_entity.type
_entity.pdbx_description
1 polymer ?
#
loop_
_entity_poly.entity_id
_entity_poly.type
_entity_poly.pdbx_seq_one_letter_code
_entity_poly.pdbx_strand_id
1 'polypeptide(L)'
;MEGRLIAAVRVIPDAVKRARWRNTLVYRFLPTLTAGIEMNFLSEEEKVNPLANWLAVKETRVRPALIFGTSSDRIGTPTGQSFYGTLSKDLKPHTQIPIAPYAGVAFGTYEDKWRPIGGVNIRFPKNFSSLIIYDGVKVHPTASWSYRNFTFMFLLAFAKHPGLGASASF
;
A
#
# COMPACT_ATOMS: atom_id res chain seq x y z
N MET A 1 3.98 17.82 -18.04
CA MET A 1 3.60 16.73 -17.13
C MET A 1 2.76 17.35 -16.03
N GLU A 2 1.44 17.17 -16.06
CA GLU A 2 0.60 17.59 -14.94
C GLU A 2 0.74 16.54 -13.85
N GLY A 3 1.36 16.92 -12.72
CA GLY A 3 1.48 16.02 -11.58
C GLY A 3 0.12 15.84 -10.90
N ARG A 4 -0.12 14.63 -10.42
CA ARG A 4 -1.43 14.20 -9.91
C ARG A 4 -1.36 14.13 -8.38
N LEU A 5 -2.27 14.84 -7.71
CA LEU A 5 -2.40 14.81 -6.26
C LEU A 5 -3.38 13.71 -5.86
N ILE A 6 -3.09 12.98 -4.78
CA ILE A 6 -3.93 11.92 -4.23
C ILE A 6 -4.09 12.18 -2.75
N ALA A 7 -5.33 12.39 -2.32
CA ALA A 7 -5.70 12.48 -0.91
C ALA A 7 -6.47 11.22 -0.54
N ALA A 8 -6.16 10.61 0.61
CA ALA A 8 -6.88 9.43 1.09
C ALA A 8 -7.08 9.45 2.59
N VAL A 9 -8.13 8.77 3.04
CA VAL A 9 -8.45 8.49 4.44
C VAL A 9 -8.70 6.99 4.60
N ARG A 10 -8.31 6.43 5.74
CA ARG A 10 -8.60 5.06 6.14
C ARG A 10 -8.87 5.00 7.64
N VAL A 11 -9.94 4.33 8.03
CA VAL A 11 -10.32 4.07 9.41
C VAL A 11 -10.36 2.57 9.69
N ILE A 12 -9.73 2.13 10.78
CA ILE A 12 -9.76 0.74 11.29
C ILE A 12 -10.05 0.80 12.80
N PRO A 13 -11.31 0.71 13.24
CA PRO A 13 -11.69 1.01 14.63
C PRO A 13 -10.91 0.21 15.69
N ASP A 14 -10.71 -1.08 15.44
CA ASP A 14 -10.11 -2.02 16.39
C ASP A 14 -8.59 -2.17 16.25
N ALA A 15 -7.92 -1.30 15.48
CA ALA A 15 -6.47 -1.30 15.34
C ALA A 15 -5.77 -0.59 16.52
N VAL A 16 -4.44 -0.63 16.55
CA VAL A 16 -3.62 0.21 17.45
C VAL A 16 -3.88 1.70 17.15
N LYS A 17 -3.78 2.57 18.17
CA LYS A 17 -4.14 4.00 18.10
C LYS A 17 -3.63 4.69 16.82
N ARG A 18 -2.34 4.55 16.50
CA ARG A 18 -1.71 5.10 15.29
C ARG A 18 -2.45 4.71 14.00
N ALA A 19 -2.85 3.45 13.85
CA ALA A 19 -3.44 2.94 12.62
C ALA A 19 -4.96 3.16 12.51
N ARG A 20 -5.63 3.53 13.61
CA ARG A 20 -7.10 3.66 13.67
C ARG A 20 -7.65 4.70 12.73
N TRP A 21 -6.97 5.84 12.60
CA TRP A 21 -7.31 6.89 11.66
C TRP A 21 -6.06 7.35 10.94
N ARG A 22 -5.99 7.03 9.65
CA ARG A 22 -4.89 7.42 8.78
C ARG A 22 -5.40 8.31 7.66
N ASN A 23 -4.66 9.37 7.38
CA ASN A 23 -4.80 10.16 6.16
C ASN A 23 -3.49 10.12 5.38
N THR A 24 -3.54 10.21 4.06
CA THR A 24 -2.34 10.35 3.24
C THR A 24 -2.53 11.44 2.21
N LEU A 25 -1.47 12.20 1.96
CA LEU A 25 -1.40 13.14 0.85
C LEU A 25 -0.17 12.78 0.03
N VAL A 26 -0.37 12.35 -1.21
CA VAL A 26 0.70 11.84 -2.10
C VAL A 26 0.63 12.58 -3.42
N TYR A 27 1.77 13.04 -3.91
CA TYR A 27 1.93 13.67 -5.20
C TYR A 27 2.77 12.80 -6.14
N ARG A 28 2.36 12.75 -7.41
CA ARG A 28 3.13 12.11 -8.47
C ARG A 28 4.05 13.13 -9.14
N PHE A 29 5.32 13.10 -8.76
CA PHE A 29 6.37 13.95 -9.32
C PHE A 29 6.81 13.49 -10.71
N LEU A 30 6.91 12.16 -10.90
CA LEU A 30 7.25 11.54 -12.18
C LEU A 30 6.31 10.36 -12.43
N PRO A 31 6.19 9.86 -13.68
CA PRO A 31 5.42 8.64 -13.96
C PRO A 31 5.86 7.42 -13.13
N THR A 32 7.09 7.44 -12.61
CA THR A 32 7.70 6.37 -11.81
C THR A 32 7.91 6.74 -10.35
N LEU A 33 7.64 7.99 -9.93
CA LEU A 33 7.96 8.47 -8.59
C LEU A 33 6.75 9.20 -7.98
N THR A 34 6.30 8.70 -6.84
CA THR A 34 5.34 9.36 -5.97
C THR A 34 5.96 9.57 -4.60
N ALA A 35 5.69 10.72 -3.98
CA ALA A 35 6.08 10.97 -2.60
C ALA A 35 5.02 11.82 -1.89
N GLY A 36 5.03 11.81 -0.56
CA GLY A 36 4.01 12.43 0.24
C GLY A 36 4.16 12.17 1.72
N ILE A 37 3.05 12.33 2.43
CA ILE A 37 2.98 12.16 3.87
C ILE A 37 1.80 11.29 4.26
N GLU A 38 2.00 10.52 5.32
CA GLU A 38 0.97 9.87 6.11
C GLU A 38 0.73 10.69 7.37
N MET A 39 -0.53 10.87 7.77
CA MET A 39 -0.94 11.58 8.97
C MET A 39 -1.83 10.68 9.82
N ASN A 40 -1.38 10.37 11.03
CA ASN A 40 -2.05 9.50 12.00
C ASN A 40 -2.46 10.32 13.23
N PHE A 41 -3.60 11.01 13.15
CA PHE A 41 -3.99 12.01 14.17
C PHE A 41 -4.24 11.43 15.56
N LEU A 42 -4.53 10.13 15.66
CA LEU A 42 -4.73 9.41 16.92
C LEU A 42 -3.43 8.84 17.50
N SER A 43 -2.30 9.02 16.82
CA SER A 43 -0.96 8.66 17.32
C SER A 43 -0.46 9.67 18.35
N GLU A 44 0.21 9.17 19.38
CA GLU A 44 0.80 10.03 20.44
C GLU A 44 2.22 10.51 20.07
N GLU A 45 3.00 9.66 19.39
CA GLU A 45 4.41 9.93 19.07
C GLU A 45 4.61 10.28 17.60
N GLU A 46 4.16 9.41 16.70
CA GLU A 46 4.36 9.56 15.26
C GLU A 46 3.07 9.97 14.56
N LYS A 47 2.83 11.28 14.51
CA LYS A 47 1.65 11.84 13.84
C LYS A 47 1.84 12.00 12.34
N VAL A 48 3.08 12.12 11.87
CA VAL A 48 3.41 12.32 10.45
C VAL A 48 4.57 11.42 10.05
N ASN A 49 4.41 10.68 8.96
CA ASN A 49 5.44 9.79 8.42
C ASN A 49 5.63 10.06 6.92
N PRO A 50 6.88 10.07 6.41
CA PRO A 50 7.12 10.26 4.99
C PRO A 50 6.73 9.01 4.19
N LEU A 51 6.12 9.24 3.03
CA LEU A 51 5.81 8.20 2.05
C LEU A 51 6.57 8.45 0.77
N ALA A 52 7.18 7.42 0.21
CA ALA A 52 7.76 7.44 -1.11
C ALA A 52 7.55 6.10 -1.79
N ASN A 53 7.37 6.10 -3.11
CA ASN A 53 7.32 4.90 -3.94
C ASN A 53 7.96 5.22 -5.29
N TRP A 54 8.97 4.43 -5.64
CA TRP A 54 9.75 4.58 -6.85
C TRP A 54 9.78 3.27 -7.63
N LEU A 55 9.20 3.31 -8.84
CA LEU A 55 9.34 2.25 -9.84
C LEU A 55 10.73 2.37 -10.50
N ALA A 56 11.71 1.71 -9.89
CA ALA A 56 13.11 1.71 -10.33
C ALA A 56 13.29 0.95 -11.65
N VAL A 57 12.60 -0.17 -11.81
CA VAL A 57 12.63 -0.97 -13.05
C VAL A 57 11.21 -1.24 -13.51
N LYS A 58 10.90 -0.84 -14.74
CA LYS A 58 9.63 -1.19 -15.39
C LYS A 58 9.59 -2.67 -15.75
N GLU A 59 8.43 -3.28 -15.52
CA GLU A 59 8.11 -4.62 -15.97
C GLU A 59 8.24 -4.75 -17.51
N THR A 60 8.69 -5.91 -17.98
CA THR A 60 8.64 -6.29 -19.39
C THR A 60 7.97 -7.66 -19.52
N ARG A 61 7.86 -8.23 -20.73
CA ARG A 61 7.31 -9.58 -20.91
C ARG A 61 7.98 -10.63 -19.98
N VAL A 62 9.29 -10.54 -19.79
CA VAL A 62 10.11 -11.55 -19.07
C VAL A 62 10.70 -11.04 -17.76
N ARG A 63 10.73 -9.73 -17.52
CA ARG A 63 11.33 -9.14 -16.31
C ARG A 63 10.24 -8.58 -15.39
N PRO A 64 10.26 -8.87 -14.07
CA PRO A 64 9.37 -8.22 -13.12
C PRO A 64 9.70 -6.73 -12.98
N ALA A 65 8.73 -5.93 -12.53
CA ALA A 65 8.99 -4.58 -12.04
C ALA A 65 9.76 -4.63 -10.72
N LEU A 66 10.66 -3.68 -10.51
CA LEU A 66 11.32 -3.45 -9.22
C LEU A 66 10.83 -2.12 -8.65
N ILE A 67 10.35 -2.17 -7.41
CA ILE A 67 9.81 -1.01 -6.70
C ILE A 67 10.53 -0.87 -5.37
N PHE A 68 10.94 0.35 -5.05
CA PHE A 68 11.39 0.73 -3.71
C PHE A 68 10.42 1.71 -3.09
N GLY A 69 10.29 1.71 -1.78
CA GLY A 69 9.49 2.71 -1.12
C GLY A 69 9.63 2.76 0.38
N THR A 70 8.90 3.70 0.94
CA THR A 70 8.79 3.92 2.38
C THR A 70 7.31 3.91 2.78
N SER A 71 7.06 3.44 3.99
CA SER A 71 5.74 3.51 4.61
C SER A 71 5.90 3.59 6.12
N SER A 72 4.84 3.90 6.83
CA SER A 72 4.74 3.49 8.24
C SER A 72 5.05 1.99 8.38
N ASP A 73 5.68 1.62 9.50
CA ASP A 73 5.84 0.22 9.90
C ASP A 73 4.45 -0.44 10.08
N ARG A 74 4.43 -1.76 10.25
CA ARG A 74 3.23 -2.62 10.21
C ARG A 74 2.07 -2.04 11.01
N ILE A 75 0.85 -2.34 10.58
CA ILE A 75 -0.39 -1.86 11.23
C ILE A 75 -0.42 -2.20 12.74
N GLY A 76 0.31 -3.23 13.18
CA GLY A 76 0.37 -3.66 14.58
C GLY A 76 1.38 -2.94 15.45
N THR A 77 2.27 -2.10 14.89
CA THR A 77 3.26 -1.37 15.67
C THR A 77 2.74 0.00 16.07
N PRO A 78 3.03 0.46 17.30
CA PRO A 78 2.60 1.77 17.78
C PRO A 78 3.30 2.92 17.05
N THR A 79 4.51 2.68 16.56
CA THR A 79 5.39 3.63 15.85
C THR A 79 6.23 2.89 14.80
N GLY A 80 7.18 3.59 14.19
CA GLY A 80 8.15 3.09 13.23
C GLY A 80 7.83 3.48 11.79
N GLN A 81 8.92 3.68 11.05
CA GLN A 81 9.01 3.71 9.60
C GLN A 81 9.46 2.36 9.03
N SER A 82 9.08 2.06 7.81
CA SER A 82 9.50 0.91 7.02
C SER A 82 10.06 1.35 5.66
N PHE A 83 11.08 0.63 5.21
CA PHE A 83 11.71 0.76 3.90
C PHE A 83 11.64 -0.58 3.20
N TYR A 84 11.14 -0.62 1.97
CA TYR A 84 10.91 -1.88 1.27
C TYR A 84 11.43 -1.88 -0.15
N GLY A 85 11.70 -3.08 -0.64
CA GLY A 85 11.96 -3.37 -2.05
C GLY A 85 11.12 -4.58 -2.47
N THR A 86 10.42 -4.49 -3.59
CA THR A 86 9.57 -5.57 -4.11
C THR A 86 9.77 -5.81 -5.61
N LEU A 87 9.65 -7.08 -5.99
CA LEU A 87 9.50 -7.52 -7.37
C LEU A 87 8.03 -7.84 -7.64
N SER A 88 7.47 -7.30 -8.72
CA SER A 88 6.06 -7.48 -9.10
C SER A 88 5.91 -7.89 -10.56
N LYS A 89 4.93 -8.74 -10.87
CA LYS A 89 4.74 -9.29 -12.21
C LYS A 89 3.26 -9.40 -12.56
N ASP A 90 2.82 -8.86 -13.69
CA ASP A 90 1.49 -9.16 -14.23
C ASP A 90 1.53 -10.52 -14.94
N LEU A 91 0.74 -11.48 -14.44
CA LEU A 91 0.67 -12.83 -15.01
C LEU A 91 -0.45 -12.97 -16.04
N LYS A 92 -1.34 -11.97 -16.16
CA LYS A 92 -2.45 -12.02 -17.13
C LYS A 92 -1.99 -12.27 -18.58
N PRO A 93 -0.91 -11.65 -19.08
CA PRO A 93 -0.47 -11.88 -20.46
C PRO A 93 -0.02 -13.32 -20.75
N HIS A 94 0.39 -14.07 -19.74
CA HIS A 94 0.95 -15.43 -19.89
C HIS A 94 -0.02 -16.53 -19.46
N THR A 95 -0.88 -16.24 -18.49
CA THR A 95 -1.76 -17.24 -17.86
C THR A 95 -3.24 -16.99 -18.12
N GLN A 96 -3.59 -15.81 -18.67
CA GLN A 96 -4.95 -15.28 -18.75
C GLN A 96 -5.63 -15.01 -17.40
N ILE A 97 -4.97 -15.34 -16.27
CA ILE A 97 -5.46 -15.08 -14.92
C ILE A 97 -5.14 -13.62 -14.56
N PRO A 98 -6.12 -12.79 -14.14
CA PRO A 98 -5.94 -11.36 -13.91
C PRO A 98 -5.27 -11.05 -12.55
N ILE A 99 -4.14 -11.71 -12.29
CA ILE A 99 -3.37 -11.57 -11.05
C ILE A 99 -2.00 -10.94 -11.31
N ALA A 100 -1.56 -10.15 -10.34
CA ALA A 100 -0.21 -9.61 -10.29
C ALA A 100 0.39 -9.86 -8.89
N PRO A 101 1.09 -10.98 -8.68
CA PRO A 101 1.82 -11.23 -7.44
C PRO A 101 3.04 -10.33 -7.32
N TYR A 102 3.43 -10.09 -6.07
CA TYR A 102 4.70 -9.47 -5.73
C TYR A 102 5.30 -10.12 -4.49
N ALA A 103 6.63 -10.04 -4.39
CA ALA A 103 7.38 -10.49 -3.22
C ALA A 103 8.58 -9.56 -3.02
N GLY A 104 9.09 -9.50 -1.79
CA GLY A 104 10.20 -8.64 -1.46
C GLY A 104 10.58 -8.67 0.01
N VAL A 105 11.28 -7.63 0.43
CA VAL A 105 11.71 -7.45 1.82
C VAL A 105 11.40 -6.05 2.30
N ALA A 106 11.16 -5.93 3.61
CA ALA A 106 11.01 -4.66 4.30
C ALA A 106 11.87 -4.63 5.55
N PHE A 107 12.57 -3.51 5.77
CA PHE A 107 13.21 -3.18 7.03
C PHE A 107 12.30 -2.27 7.84
N GLY A 108 11.85 -2.73 9.00
CA GLY A 108 11.02 -1.96 9.93
C GLY A 108 11.85 -1.45 11.11
N THR A 109 11.74 -0.16 11.38
CA THR A 109 12.52 0.55 12.42
C THR A 109 11.94 0.39 13.83
N TYR A 110 10.72 -0.13 13.99
CA TYR A 110 10.18 -0.38 15.35
C TYR A 110 10.89 -1.53 16.07
N GLU A 111 11.31 -2.55 15.31
CA GLU A 111 11.99 -3.75 15.82
C GLU A 111 13.37 -3.94 15.16
N ASP A 112 13.88 -2.93 14.44
CA ASP A 112 15.14 -2.96 13.67
C ASP A 112 15.38 -4.26 12.90
N LYS A 113 14.36 -4.70 12.14
CA LYS A 113 14.34 -6.05 11.59
C LYS A 113 13.87 -6.09 10.14
N TRP A 114 14.56 -6.93 9.36
CA TRP A 114 14.16 -7.32 8.02
C TRP A 114 13.07 -8.39 8.07
N ARG A 115 12.06 -8.26 7.21
CA ARG A 115 10.99 -9.25 7.03
C ARG A 115 10.72 -9.50 5.56
N PRO A 116 10.43 -10.75 5.17
CA PRO A 116 9.85 -11.03 3.87
C PRO A 116 8.46 -10.42 3.81
N ILE A 117 8.14 -9.79 2.69
CA ILE A 117 6.82 -9.25 2.40
C ILE A 117 6.34 -9.76 1.04
N GLY A 118 5.04 -9.72 0.82
CA GLY A 118 4.51 -10.13 -0.47
C GLY A 118 3.01 -9.96 -0.54
N GLY A 119 2.45 -10.36 -1.66
CA GLY A 119 1.03 -10.30 -1.87
C GLY A 119 0.63 -10.56 -3.30
N VAL A 120 -0.67 -10.44 -3.56
CA VAL A 120 -1.23 -10.60 -4.89
C VAL A 120 -2.33 -9.57 -5.10
N ASN A 121 -2.23 -8.82 -6.20
CA ASN A 121 -3.33 -8.03 -6.70
C ASN A 121 -4.17 -8.88 -7.65
N ILE A 122 -5.48 -8.85 -7.48
CA ILE A 122 -6.46 -9.57 -8.30
C ILE A 122 -7.39 -8.52 -8.91
N ARG A 123 -7.50 -8.50 -10.23
CA ARG A 123 -8.37 -7.54 -10.95
C ARG A 123 -9.65 -8.23 -11.37
N PHE A 124 -10.78 -7.59 -11.06
CA PHE A 124 -12.11 -8.04 -11.44
C PHE A 124 -12.73 -7.05 -12.45
N PRO A 125 -13.77 -7.47 -13.19
CA PRO A 125 -14.53 -6.55 -14.04
C PRO A 125 -15.13 -5.37 -13.24
N LYS A 126 -15.60 -4.34 -13.96
CA LYS A 126 -16.34 -3.19 -13.39
C LYS A 126 -15.55 -2.41 -12.32
N ASN A 127 -14.24 -2.25 -12.53
CA ASN A 127 -13.33 -1.47 -11.69
C ASN A 127 -13.18 -1.99 -10.25
N PHE A 128 -13.42 -3.29 -10.03
CA PHE A 128 -13.14 -3.95 -8.77
C PHE A 128 -11.73 -4.55 -8.76
N SER A 129 -11.08 -4.51 -7.60
CA SER A 129 -9.82 -5.21 -7.36
C SER A 129 -9.75 -5.70 -5.93
N SER A 130 -8.94 -6.72 -5.68
CA SER A 130 -8.56 -7.16 -4.35
C SER A 130 -7.05 -7.19 -4.25
N LEU A 131 -6.52 -6.84 -3.10
CA LEU A 131 -5.11 -6.96 -2.81
C LEU A 131 -4.95 -7.74 -1.50
N ILE A 132 -4.29 -8.89 -1.58
CA ILE A 132 -3.93 -9.68 -0.40
C ILE A 132 -2.49 -9.35 -0.07
N ILE A 133 -2.27 -8.74 1.10
CA ILE A 133 -0.95 -8.26 1.53
C ILE A 133 -0.46 -9.12 2.70
N TYR A 134 0.78 -9.56 2.66
CA TYR A 134 1.50 -10.12 3.81
C TYR A 134 2.63 -9.17 4.21
N ASP A 135 2.60 -8.70 5.46
CA ASP A 135 3.55 -7.71 6.00
C ASP A 135 4.76 -8.32 6.73
N GLY A 136 4.95 -9.63 6.58
CA GLY A 136 5.97 -10.39 7.30
C GLY A 136 5.51 -11.02 8.61
N VAL A 137 4.30 -10.68 9.10
CA VAL A 137 3.70 -11.32 10.28
C VAL A 137 2.23 -11.63 10.09
N LYS A 138 1.47 -10.71 9.49
CA LYS A 138 0.02 -10.79 9.33
C LYS A 138 -0.39 -10.53 7.89
N VAL A 139 -1.58 -11.03 7.55
CA VAL A 139 -2.22 -10.82 6.24
C VAL A 139 -3.27 -9.72 6.35
N HIS A 140 -3.40 -8.91 5.32
CA HIS A 140 -4.30 -7.76 5.25
C HIS A 140 -5.04 -7.74 3.91
N PRO A 141 -6.12 -8.54 3.75
CA PRO A 141 -6.92 -8.53 2.55
C PRO A 141 -7.63 -7.19 2.35
N THR A 142 -7.68 -6.71 1.10
CA THR A 142 -8.50 -5.57 0.71
C THR A 142 -9.44 -5.91 -0.42
N ALA A 143 -10.53 -5.16 -0.51
CA ALA A 143 -11.37 -5.06 -1.70
C ALA A 143 -11.50 -3.58 -2.04
N SER A 144 -11.34 -3.21 -3.30
CA SER A 144 -11.41 -1.82 -3.75
C SER A 144 -12.25 -1.68 -5.00
N TRP A 145 -13.01 -0.60 -5.04
CA TRP A 145 -13.83 -0.21 -6.19
C TRP A 145 -13.48 1.22 -6.59
N SER A 146 -13.24 1.43 -7.89
CA SER A 146 -12.89 2.76 -8.42
C SER A 146 -13.96 3.31 -9.34
N TYR A 147 -14.31 4.58 -9.13
CA TYR A 147 -15.26 5.32 -9.95
C TYR A 147 -14.76 6.75 -10.18
N ARG A 148 -14.52 7.09 -11.46
CA ARG A 148 -13.91 8.37 -11.87
C ARG A 148 -12.58 8.60 -11.11
N ASN A 149 -12.52 9.65 -10.31
CA ASN A 149 -11.34 10.06 -9.57
C ASN A 149 -11.32 9.52 -8.14
N PHE A 150 -12.30 8.70 -7.76
CA PHE A 150 -12.46 8.15 -6.42
C PHE A 150 -12.18 6.65 -6.40
N THR A 151 -11.57 6.19 -5.31
CA THR A 151 -11.44 4.77 -4.99
C THR A 151 -11.92 4.55 -3.57
N PHE A 152 -12.82 3.59 -3.40
CA PHE A 152 -13.30 3.13 -2.10
C PHE A 152 -12.67 1.78 -1.79
N MET A 153 -12.35 1.55 -0.53
CA MET A 153 -11.64 0.36 -0.09
C MET A 153 -12.25 -0.18 1.20
N PHE A 154 -12.49 -1.48 1.21
CA PHE A 154 -12.61 -2.27 2.42
C PHE A 154 -11.26 -2.94 2.69
N LEU A 155 -10.85 -2.96 3.96
CA LEU A 155 -9.62 -3.60 4.44
C LEU A 155 -9.98 -4.49 5.62
N LEU A 156 -9.37 -5.67 5.69
CA LEU A 156 -9.43 -6.54 6.85
C LEU A 156 -8.05 -6.66 7.48
N ALA A 157 -7.74 -5.75 8.41
CA ALA A 157 -6.43 -5.73 9.07
C ALA A 157 -6.21 -6.98 9.92
N PHE A 158 -5.04 -7.59 9.77
CA PHE A 158 -4.71 -8.90 10.35
C PHE A 158 -5.71 -10.02 10.01
N ALA A 159 -6.46 -9.86 8.90
CA ALA A 159 -7.57 -10.73 8.51
C ALA A 159 -8.71 -10.84 9.54
N LYS A 160 -8.84 -9.86 10.45
CA LYS A 160 -9.92 -9.86 11.47
C LYS A 160 -10.54 -8.49 11.78
N HIS A 161 -9.79 -7.39 11.65
CA HIS A 161 -10.29 -6.06 12.03
C HIS A 161 -10.74 -5.30 10.79
N PRO A 162 -12.06 -5.09 10.60
CA PRO A 162 -12.56 -4.39 9.42
C PRO A 162 -12.18 -2.92 9.45
N GLY A 163 -11.97 -2.37 8.26
CA GLY A 163 -11.69 -0.97 8.04
C GLY A 163 -12.19 -0.50 6.68
N LEU A 164 -12.42 0.80 6.58
CA LEU A 164 -12.87 1.45 5.37
C LEU A 164 -11.87 2.54 4.98
N GLY A 165 -11.74 2.78 3.69
CA GLY A 165 -10.97 3.88 3.17
C GLY A 165 -11.56 4.45 1.89
N ALA A 166 -11.21 5.70 1.62
CA ALA A 166 -11.55 6.38 0.41
C ALA A 166 -10.35 7.24 -0.03
N SER A 167 -10.13 7.34 -1.33
CA SER A 167 -9.16 8.26 -1.92
C SER A 167 -9.76 9.03 -3.07
N ALA A 168 -9.37 10.28 -3.23
CA ALA A 168 -9.68 11.13 -4.35
C ALA A 168 -8.39 11.56 -5.04
N SER A 169 -8.48 11.84 -6.34
CA SER A 169 -7.33 12.31 -7.09
C SER A 169 -7.64 13.48 -8.00
N PHE A 170 -6.71 14.43 -8.05
CA PHE A 170 -6.81 15.74 -8.66
C PHE A 170 -5.68 15.94 -9.66
#